data_AF-A0A2D6R6U6-F1
#
_entry.id   AF-A0A2D6R6U6-F1
#
_cell.length_a   1.000
_cell.length_b   1.000
_cell.length_c   1.000
_cell.angle_alpha   90.00
_cell.angle_beta   90.00
_cell.angle_gamma   90.00
#
_symmetry.space_group_name_H-M   'P 1'
#
loop_
_entity.id
_entity.type
_entity.pdbx_description
1 polymer ?
#
loop_
_entity_poly.entity_id
_entity_poly.type
_entity_poly.pdbx_seq_one_letter_code
_entity_poly.pdbx_strand_id
1 'polypeptide(L)'
;MSDPIMFIPRMVEPKGINKQAIPNRDKIREYCFDDEHDVRVEEQPLIIEHPLLLYPGSGCDIFHPLLHVEQLFPSLQKITFHFIDQDNYLAMIKTMLDDVGVHFAQDKQQLQFWWHDLFVTLHFQIANAFSLTLPKHHIYFEKSFTIMKEEFCPEFDERVLDALHEKGIIISDSDHSETFHTKREGKKIQFI
;
A
#
# COMPACT_ATOMS: atom_id res chain seq x y z
N MET A 1 7.39 -22.87 18.47
CA MET A 1 7.06 -21.49 18.87
C MET A 1 8.09 -20.62 18.18
N SER A 2 7.71 -19.96 17.10
CA SER A 2 8.53 -18.92 16.48
C SER A 2 8.56 -17.75 17.47
N ASP A 3 9.76 -17.25 17.78
CA ASP A 3 9.90 -16.03 18.56
C ASP A 3 9.12 -14.90 17.85
N PRO A 4 8.39 -14.04 18.59
CA PRO A 4 7.72 -12.90 17.97
C PRO A 4 8.77 -12.05 17.27
N ILE A 5 8.62 -11.87 15.96
CA ILE A 5 9.49 -11.00 15.16
C ILE A 5 9.20 -9.56 15.62
N MET A 6 9.95 -9.10 16.61
CA MET A 6 9.94 -7.70 17.02
C MET A 6 10.89 -6.94 16.09
N PHE A 7 10.32 -6.24 15.12
CA PHE A 7 11.07 -5.26 14.35
C PHE A 7 11.38 -4.07 15.26
N ILE A 8 12.67 -3.75 15.42
CA ILE A 8 13.10 -2.61 16.22
C ILE A 8 13.43 -1.48 15.24
N PRO A 9 12.73 -0.33 15.30
CA PRO A 9 13.01 0.77 14.40
C PRO A 9 14.41 1.31 14.72
N ARG A 10 15.22 1.55 13.69
CA ARG A 10 16.52 2.21 13.83
C ARG A 10 16.51 3.58 13.15
N MET A 11 17.41 4.45 13.59
CA MET A 11 17.64 5.72 12.92
C MET A 11 18.31 5.43 11.57
N VAL A 12 17.59 5.69 10.47
CA VAL A 12 18.09 5.56 9.11
C VAL A 12 18.13 6.94 8.47
N GLU A 13 19.30 7.34 8.01
CA GLU A 13 19.50 8.58 7.27
C GLU A 13 19.17 8.39 5.78
N PRO A 14 18.46 9.34 5.14
CA PRO A 14 18.20 9.29 3.71
C PRO A 14 19.51 9.25 2.89
N LYS A 15 19.59 8.29 1.96
CA LYS A 15 20.76 8.11 1.06
C LYS A 15 20.54 8.72 -0.33
N GLY A 16 19.43 9.43 -0.52
CA GLY A 16 18.99 9.88 -1.84
C GLY A 16 18.29 8.78 -2.62
N ILE A 17 18.02 9.04 -3.90
CA ILE A 17 17.27 8.13 -4.77
C ILE A 17 18.25 7.41 -5.69
N ASN A 18 18.20 6.07 -5.72
CA ASN A 18 19.06 5.25 -6.58
C ASN A 18 18.23 4.20 -7.33
N LYS A 19 18.10 4.35 -8.66
CA LYS A 19 17.36 3.41 -9.51
C LYS A 19 18.07 2.06 -9.66
N GLN A 20 19.40 2.06 -9.53
CA GLN A 20 20.22 0.86 -9.69
C GLN A 20 20.28 0.01 -8.41
N ALA A 21 19.70 0.48 -7.30
CA ALA A 21 19.59 -0.32 -6.09
C ALA A 21 18.58 -1.45 -6.31
N ILE A 22 19.02 -2.70 -6.15
CA ILE A 22 18.18 -3.89 -6.31
C ILE A 22 17.77 -4.38 -4.91
N PRO A 23 16.46 -4.35 -4.57
CA PRO A 23 15.96 -4.89 -3.31
C PRO A 23 16.36 -6.36 -3.10
N ASN A 24 16.85 -6.70 -1.91
CA ASN A 24 17.14 -8.08 -1.51
C ASN A 24 15.83 -8.84 -1.25
N ARG A 25 15.43 -9.70 -2.21
CA ARG A 25 14.21 -10.51 -2.15
C ARG A 25 14.18 -11.50 -0.99
N ASP A 26 15.32 -12.07 -0.59
CA ASP A 26 15.36 -13.00 0.53
C ASP A 26 15.05 -12.29 1.84
N LYS A 27 15.56 -11.06 2.02
CA LYS A 27 15.18 -10.24 3.16
C LYS A 27 13.74 -9.77 3.14
N ILE A 28 13.17 -9.47 1.98
CA ILE A 28 11.75 -9.09 1.87
C ILE A 28 10.86 -10.21 2.46
N ARG A 29 11.22 -11.48 2.25
CA ARG A 29 10.51 -12.64 2.83
C ARG A 29 10.53 -12.68 4.35
N GLU A 30 11.49 -12.03 4.99
CA GLU A 30 11.51 -11.94 6.46
C GLU A 30 10.46 -10.94 7.00
N TYR A 31 9.91 -10.07 6.13
CA TYR A 31 8.91 -9.06 6.48
C TYR A 31 7.50 -9.36 5.96
N CYS A 32 7.35 -10.34 5.07
CA CYS A 32 6.07 -10.80 4.54
C CYS A 32 5.71 -12.16 5.13
N PHE A 33 4.43 -12.49 5.19
CA PHE A 33 4.02 -13.86 5.52
C PHE A 33 4.22 -14.78 4.32
N ASP A 34 4.47 -16.08 4.57
CA ASP A 34 4.80 -17.06 3.52
C ASP A 34 3.71 -17.19 2.43
N ASP A 35 2.45 -16.91 2.78
CA ASP A 35 1.28 -16.92 1.91
C ASP A 35 1.13 -15.67 1.03
N GLU A 36 1.79 -14.54 1.38
CA GLU A 36 1.74 -13.28 0.63
C GLU A 36 2.65 -13.27 -0.61
N HIS A 37 3.45 -14.32 -0.82
CA HIS A 37 4.43 -14.41 -1.90
C HIS A 37 3.92 -15.05 -3.20
N ASP A 38 2.81 -15.78 -3.15
CA ASP A 38 2.34 -16.65 -4.25
C ASP A 38 1.02 -16.18 -4.86
N VAL A 39 0.72 -14.88 -4.74
CA VAL A 39 -0.48 -14.29 -5.34
C VAL A 39 -0.28 -14.21 -6.87
N ARG A 40 -0.76 -15.22 -7.59
CA ARG A 40 -0.81 -15.19 -9.07
C ARG A 40 -1.99 -14.34 -9.50
N VAL A 41 -1.74 -13.04 -9.64
CA VAL A 41 -2.76 -12.11 -10.10
C VAL A 41 -2.59 -11.84 -11.60
N GLU A 42 -3.69 -11.86 -12.35
CA GLU A 42 -3.67 -11.46 -13.76
C GLU A 42 -3.39 -9.96 -13.89
N GLU A 43 -2.46 -9.60 -14.78
CA GLU A 43 -2.13 -8.21 -15.11
C GLU A 43 -3.40 -7.41 -15.42
N GLN A 44 -3.48 -6.20 -14.88
CA GLN A 44 -4.61 -5.31 -15.11
C GLN A 44 -4.22 -4.06 -15.89
N PRO A 45 -5.03 -3.63 -16.87
CA PRO A 45 -4.73 -2.43 -17.63
C PRO A 45 -4.98 -1.19 -16.76
N LEU A 46 -3.90 -0.57 -16.26
CA LEU A 46 -3.95 0.74 -15.60
C LEU A 46 -3.33 1.80 -16.51
N ILE A 47 -4.17 2.47 -17.30
CA ILE A 47 -3.74 3.55 -18.20
C ILE A 47 -3.84 4.89 -17.46
N ILE A 48 -3.03 5.05 -16.41
CA ILE A 48 -2.95 6.27 -15.61
C ILE A 48 -1.48 6.58 -15.40
N GLU A 49 -1.06 7.80 -15.73
CA GLU A 49 0.37 8.17 -15.69
C GLU A 49 0.92 8.23 -14.26
N HIS A 50 0.09 8.66 -13.30
CA HIS A 50 0.46 8.87 -11.90
C HIS A 50 -0.69 8.42 -10.97
N PRO A 51 -0.96 7.11 -10.87
CA PRO A 51 -1.98 6.60 -9.98
C PRO A 51 -1.66 6.89 -8.51
N LEU A 52 -2.71 6.94 -7.71
CA LEU A 52 -2.65 7.09 -6.26
C LEU A 52 -3.27 5.84 -5.66
N LEU A 53 -2.49 5.14 -4.85
CA LEU A 53 -2.91 4.01 -4.03
C LEU A 53 -3.18 4.50 -2.61
N LEU A 54 -4.41 4.33 -2.16
CA LEU A 54 -4.83 4.61 -0.79
C LEU A 54 -4.72 3.34 0.05
N TYR A 55 -3.99 3.40 1.16
CA TYR A 55 -3.82 2.28 2.09
C TYR A 55 -4.04 2.76 3.54
N PRO A 56 -5.29 2.75 4.04
CA PRO A 56 -5.58 3.04 5.45
C PRO A 56 -5.16 1.87 6.35
N GLY A 57 -4.73 2.21 7.57
CA GLY A 57 -3.98 1.37 8.53
C GLY A 57 -2.98 0.45 7.90
N SER A 58 -2.11 1.04 7.10
CA SER A 58 -0.98 0.35 6.50
C SER A 58 -0.02 -0.22 7.53
N GLY A 59 -0.04 0.24 8.79
CA GLY A 59 1.01 -0.04 9.74
C GLY A 59 2.37 0.34 9.16
N CYS A 60 3.30 -0.61 9.22
CA CYS A 60 4.60 -0.55 8.54
C CYS A 60 4.66 -1.36 7.23
N ASP A 61 3.54 -1.86 6.72
CA ASP A 61 3.45 -2.76 5.58
C ASP A 61 3.70 -2.04 4.24
N ILE A 62 4.98 -1.84 3.93
CA ILE A 62 5.40 -1.23 2.67
C ILE A 62 5.58 -2.26 1.55
N PHE A 63 5.93 -3.50 1.86
CA PHE A 63 6.29 -4.48 0.83
C PHE A 63 5.08 -5.13 0.18
N HIS A 64 4.02 -5.43 0.94
CA HIS A 64 2.84 -6.08 0.38
C HIS A 64 2.19 -5.25 -0.76
N PRO A 65 1.89 -3.93 -0.59
CA PRO A 65 1.36 -3.14 -1.70
C PRO A 65 2.36 -2.94 -2.84
N LEU A 66 3.68 -2.92 -2.56
CA LEU A 66 4.70 -2.85 -3.62
C LEU A 66 4.70 -4.11 -4.49
N LEU A 67 4.64 -5.29 -3.87
CA LEU A 67 4.62 -6.57 -4.57
C LEU A 67 3.37 -6.71 -5.45
N HIS A 68 2.20 -6.33 -4.92
CA HIS A 68 0.96 -6.36 -5.70
C HIS A 68 1.00 -5.39 -6.87
N VAL A 69 1.44 -4.15 -6.66
CA VAL A 69 1.53 -3.16 -7.74
C VAL A 69 2.52 -3.60 -8.82
N GLU A 70 3.66 -4.17 -8.42
CA GLU A 70 4.68 -4.71 -9.35
C GLU A 70 4.09 -5.81 -10.26
N GLN A 71 3.30 -6.72 -9.70
CA GLN A 71 2.70 -7.83 -10.45
C GLN A 71 1.51 -7.39 -11.29
N LEU A 72 0.63 -6.55 -10.74
CA LEU A 72 -0.61 -6.12 -11.37
C LEU A 72 -0.40 -5.11 -12.49
N PHE A 73 0.60 -4.25 -12.35
CA PHE A 73 0.83 -3.11 -13.24
C PHE A 73 2.30 -3.06 -13.70
N PRO A 74 2.80 -4.08 -14.41
CA PRO A 74 4.21 -4.20 -14.77
C PRO A 74 4.71 -3.08 -15.70
N SER A 75 3.80 -2.39 -16.39
CA SER A 75 4.12 -1.24 -17.24
C SER A 75 4.13 0.10 -16.50
N LEU A 76 3.76 0.12 -15.22
CA LEU A 76 3.65 1.34 -14.43
C LEU A 76 5.04 1.87 -14.04
N GLN A 77 5.31 3.13 -14.39
CA GLN A 77 6.60 3.75 -14.13
C GLN A 77 6.63 4.63 -12.86
N LYS A 78 5.46 5.09 -12.40
CA LYS A 78 5.34 5.99 -11.26
C LYS A 78 4.08 5.71 -10.47
N ILE A 79 4.14 5.84 -9.15
CA ILE A 79 2.96 5.73 -8.30
C ILE A 79 3.12 6.57 -7.03
N THR A 80 1.99 7.08 -6.54
CA THR A 80 1.90 7.67 -5.21
C THR A 80 1.20 6.72 -4.26
N PHE A 81 1.86 6.35 -3.18
CA PHE A 81 1.26 5.64 -2.06
C PHE A 81 0.83 6.65 -1.01
N HIS A 82 -0.41 6.55 -0.54
CA HIS A 82 -0.90 7.34 0.59
C HIS A 82 -1.25 6.38 1.72
N PHE A 83 -0.30 6.25 2.64
CA PHE A 83 -0.43 5.44 3.84
C PHE A 83 -1.02 6.29 4.95
N ILE A 84 -2.06 5.78 5.60
CA ILE A 84 -2.73 6.48 6.70
C ILE A 84 -2.73 5.54 7.89
N ASP A 85 -2.18 5.95 9.03
CA ASP A 85 -2.22 5.15 10.24
C ASP A 85 -2.33 6.04 11.48
N GLN A 86 -2.87 5.52 12.59
CA GLN A 86 -2.95 6.27 13.84
C GLN A 86 -1.58 6.40 14.52
N ASP A 87 -0.70 5.42 14.30
CA ASP A 87 0.65 5.41 14.87
C ASP A 87 1.72 5.84 13.85
N ASN A 88 2.86 6.31 14.37
CA ASN A 88 3.97 6.73 13.52
C ASN A 88 4.89 5.56 13.15
N TYR A 89 4.56 4.87 12.05
CA TYR A 89 5.35 3.76 11.52
C TYR A 89 6.45 4.15 10.54
N LEU A 90 6.63 5.45 10.26
CA LEU A 90 7.59 5.91 9.25
C LEU A 90 9.03 5.46 9.55
N ALA A 91 9.43 5.43 10.83
CA ALA A 91 10.76 4.95 11.23
C ALA A 91 10.95 3.45 10.92
N MET A 92 9.90 2.65 11.05
CA MET A 92 9.92 1.23 10.71
C MET A 92 10.04 1.03 9.20
N ILE A 93 9.20 1.75 8.44
CA ILE A 93 9.22 1.69 6.97
C ILE A 93 10.62 2.02 6.43
N LYS A 94 11.28 3.06 6.97
CA LYS A 94 12.66 3.41 6.61
C LYS A 94 13.66 2.30 6.93
N THR A 95 13.50 1.67 8.09
CA THR A 95 14.34 0.55 8.51
C THR A 95 14.21 -0.62 7.53
N MET A 96 12.97 -1.00 7.21
CA MET A 96 12.66 -2.07 6.26
C MET A 96 13.25 -1.78 4.87
N LEU A 97 13.03 -0.57 4.33
CA LEU A 97 13.59 -0.16 3.05
C LEU A 97 15.12 -0.23 3.04
N ASP A 98 15.78 0.27 4.09
CA ASP A 98 17.25 0.22 4.19
C ASP A 98 17.77 -1.22 4.33
N ASP A 99 17.08 -2.06 5.09
CA ASP A 99 17.47 -3.45 5.32
C ASP A 99 17.47 -4.27 4.04
N VAL A 100 16.49 -4.02 3.16
CA VAL A 100 16.42 -4.67 1.84
C VAL A 100 17.29 -3.96 0.78
N GLY A 101 17.96 -2.87 1.13
CA GLY A 101 18.88 -2.16 0.24
C GLY A 101 18.25 -1.09 -0.65
N VAL A 102 17.01 -0.67 -0.39
CA VAL A 102 16.35 0.44 -1.09
C VAL A 102 16.89 1.77 -0.56
N HIS A 103 17.36 2.62 -1.46
CA HIS A 103 17.73 3.99 -1.14
C HIS A 103 16.54 4.92 -1.33
N PHE A 104 16.31 5.81 -0.36
CA PHE A 104 15.24 6.78 -0.41
C PHE A 104 15.73 8.21 -0.12
N ALA A 105 15.03 9.18 -0.73
CA ALA A 105 15.01 10.56 -0.26
C ALA A 105 13.80 10.77 0.65
N GLN A 106 13.90 11.76 1.54
CA GLN A 106 12.83 12.13 2.46
C GLN A 106 12.60 13.65 2.42
N ASP A 107 11.33 14.03 2.40
CA ASP A 107 10.87 15.37 2.76
C ASP A 107 9.72 15.26 3.76
N LYS A 108 9.93 15.71 5.00
CA LYS A 108 8.96 15.57 6.11
C LYS A 108 8.46 14.12 6.25
N GLN A 109 7.16 13.89 5.98
CA GLN A 109 6.47 12.61 6.06
C GLN A 109 6.37 11.90 4.69
N GLN A 110 7.11 12.39 3.70
CA GLN A 110 7.15 11.82 2.36
C GLN A 110 8.49 11.11 2.15
N LEU A 111 8.44 9.89 1.58
CA LEU A 111 9.59 9.18 1.06
C LEU A 111 9.49 9.07 -0.45
N GLN A 112 10.63 9.11 -1.12
CA GLN A 112 10.73 8.86 -2.56
C GLN A 112 11.83 7.85 -2.82
N PHE A 113 11.53 6.81 -3.59
CA PHE A 113 12.47 5.74 -3.88
C PHE A 113 12.11 5.03 -5.20
N TRP A 114 13.06 4.25 -5.72
CA TRP A 114 12.80 3.32 -6.81
C TRP A 114 12.52 1.93 -6.25
N TRP A 115 11.49 1.30 -6.79
CA TRP A 115 11.22 -0.12 -6.69
C TRP A 115 11.38 -0.72 -8.08
N HIS A 116 12.58 -1.21 -8.40
CA HIS A 116 12.99 -1.55 -9.77
C HIS A 116 12.76 -0.41 -10.77
N ASP A 117 11.84 -0.59 -11.72
CA ASP A 117 11.46 0.41 -12.73
C ASP A 117 10.29 1.31 -12.32
N LEU A 118 9.74 1.11 -11.12
CA LEU A 118 8.65 1.91 -10.55
C LEU A 118 9.21 2.99 -9.61
N PHE A 119 8.93 4.25 -9.91
CA PHE A 119 9.22 5.36 -9.01
C PHE A 119 8.07 5.55 -8.02
N VAL A 120 8.35 5.37 -6.73
CA VAL A 120 7.35 5.42 -5.67
C VAL A 120 7.52 6.72 -4.89
N THR A 121 6.41 7.44 -4.74
CA THR A 121 6.28 8.49 -3.73
C THR A 121 5.34 8.04 -2.63
N LEU A 122 5.87 7.81 -1.44
CA LEU A 122 5.09 7.44 -0.26
C LEU A 122 4.79 8.68 0.58
N HIS A 123 3.51 9.01 0.74
CA HIS A 123 3.03 9.96 1.74
C HIS A 123 2.52 9.18 2.94
N PHE A 124 3.17 9.35 4.09
CA PHE A 124 2.70 8.80 5.36
C PHE A 124 1.92 9.86 6.13
N GLN A 125 0.70 9.54 6.55
CA GLN A 125 -0.15 10.45 7.31
C GLN A 125 -0.55 9.82 8.64
N ILE A 126 -0.11 10.45 9.73
CA ILE A 126 -0.50 10.05 11.09
C ILE A 126 -1.90 10.61 11.36
N ALA A 127 -2.93 9.78 11.25
CA ALA A 127 -4.33 10.15 11.45
C ALA A 127 -5.26 8.93 11.55
N ASN A 128 -6.45 9.13 12.12
CA ASN A 128 -7.52 8.16 12.05
C ASN A 128 -8.27 8.27 10.71
N ALA A 129 -8.08 7.27 9.82
CA ALA A 129 -8.73 7.21 8.51
C ALA A 129 -10.26 7.36 8.58
N PHE A 130 -10.91 6.85 9.64
CA PHE A 130 -12.35 6.96 9.83
C PHE A 130 -12.82 8.41 10.01
N SER A 131 -11.96 9.33 10.47
CA SER A 131 -12.33 10.74 10.66
C SER A 131 -11.95 11.66 9.49
N LEU A 132 -11.23 11.16 8.48
CA LEU A 132 -10.66 12.00 7.44
C LEU A 132 -11.54 12.12 6.19
N THR A 133 -11.47 13.27 5.53
CA THR A 133 -11.83 13.33 4.11
C THR A 133 -10.78 12.56 3.32
N LEU A 134 -11.19 11.46 2.70
CA LEU A 134 -10.29 10.62 1.91
C LEU A 134 -9.91 11.31 0.59
N PRO A 135 -8.65 11.22 0.16
CA PRO A 135 -8.23 11.78 -1.13
C PRO A 135 -8.90 11.01 -2.28
N LYS A 136 -9.09 11.70 -3.40
CA LYS A 136 -9.41 11.00 -4.65
C LYS A 136 -8.26 10.05 -5.00
N HIS A 137 -8.60 8.78 -5.27
CA HIS A 137 -7.63 7.71 -5.45
C HIS A 137 -8.02 6.78 -6.60
N HIS A 138 -7.02 6.08 -7.12
CA HIS A 138 -7.17 5.20 -8.29
C HIS A 138 -7.17 3.73 -7.87
N ILE A 139 -6.35 3.41 -6.86
CA ILE A 139 -6.24 2.08 -6.29
C ILE A 139 -6.58 2.21 -4.80
N TYR A 140 -7.43 1.33 -4.31
CA TYR A 140 -7.65 1.13 -2.89
C TYR A 140 -7.07 -0.22 -2.50
N PHE A 141 -6.15 -0.22 -1.54
CA PHE A 141 -5.56 -1.42 -1.00
C PHE A 141 -6.27 -1.76 0.31
N GLU A 142 -7.07 -2.82 0.28
CA GLU A 142 -7.82 -3.29 1.43
C GLU A 142 -7.09 -4.48 2.07
N LYS A 143 -6.53 -4.24 3.26
CA LYS A 143 -6.03 -5.30 4.13
C LYS A 143 -6.62 -5.15 5.52
N SER A 144 -7.11 -6.25 6.08
CA SER A 144 -7.48 -6.47 7.50
C SER A 144 -8.02 -5.26 8.29
N PHE A 145 -9.06 -4.61 7.78
CA PHE A 145 -9.82 -3.58 8.49
C PHE A 145 -11.25 -3.99 8.84
N THR A 146 -11.72 -5.13 8.34
CA THR A 146 -13.14 -5.47 8.32
C THR A 146 -13.78 -5.46 9.72
N ILE A 147 -13.09 -6.03 10.72
CA ILE A 147 -13.61 -6.12 12.09
C ILE A 147 -13.73 -4.73 12.75
N MET A 148 -12.76 -3.84 12.54
CA MET A 148 -12.80 -2.49 13.13
C MET A 148 -13.71 -1.52 12.36
N LYS A 149 -13.90 -1.71 11.05
CA LYS A 149 -14.81 -0.90 10.24
C LYS A 149 -16.25 -1.04 10.71
N GLU A 150 -16.72 -2.28 10.89
CA GLU A 150 -18.12 -2.56 11.25
C GLU A 150 -18.51 -1.97 12.60
N GLU A 151 -17.59 -1.97 13.57
CA GLU A 151 -17.86 -1.46 14.91
C GLU A 151 -17.77 0.08 15.00
N PHE A 152 -16.82 0.71 14.29
CA PHE A 152 -16.48 2.12 14.51
C PHE A 152 -16.91 3.07 13.38
N CYS A 153 -17.03 2.60 12.14
CA CYS A 153 -17.40 3.42 10.98
C CYS A 153 -17.99 2.54 9.85
N PRO A 154 -19.24 2.08 9.99
CA PRO A 154 -19.86 1.17 9.03
C PRO A 154 -20.00 1.76 7.62
N GLU A 155 -19.99 3.09 7.49
CA GLU A 155 -20.03 3.83 6.23
C GLU A 155 -18.64 4.07 5.59
N PHE A 156 -17.56 3.57 6.18
CA PHE A 156 -16.21 3.84 5.70
C PHE A 156 -15.98 3.35 4.26
N ASP A 157 -16.44 2.14 3.92
CA ASP A 157 -16.27 1.59 2.58
C ASP A 157 -17.00 2.44 1.53
N GLU A 158 -18.17 3.01 1.86
CA GLU A 158 -18.90 3.89 0.94
C GLU A 158 -18.11 5.17 0.66
N ARG A 159 -17.46 5.72 1.69
CA ARG A 159 -16.58 6.89 1.54
C ARG A 159 -15.35 6.57 0.70
N VAL A 160 -14.76 5.38 0.86
CA VAL A 160 -13.67 4.92 0.00
C VAL A 160 -14.17 4.84 -1.44
N LEU A 161 -15.29 4.18 -1.70
CA LEU A 161 -15.87 4.06 -3.05
C LEU A 161 -16.26 5.41 -3.67
N ASP A 162 -16.72 6.37 -2.87
CA ASP A 162 -17.00 7.74 -3.32
C ASP A 162 -15.73 8.49 -3.71
N ALA A 163 -14.66 8.29 -2.96
CA ALA A 163 -13.35 8.87 -3.26
C ALA A 163 -12.63 8.13 -4.41
N LEU A 164 -13.00 6.87 -4.70
CA LEU A 164 -12.44 6.11 -5.81
C LEU A 164 -12.86 6.69 -7.17
N HIS A 165 -11.87 6.89 -8.04
CA HIS A 165 -12.06 7.31 -9.42
C HIS A 165 -12.91 6.29 -10.22
N GLU A 166 -13.51 6.73 -11.31
CA GLU A 166 -14.16 5.82 -12.26
C GLU A 166 -13.11 4.85 -12.83
N LYS A 167 -13.44 3.56 -12.94
CA LYS A 167 -12.49 2.49 -13.28
C LYS A 167 -11.36 2.31 -12.27
N GLY A 168 -11.55 2.81 -11.05
CA GLY A 168 -10.65 2.52 -9.95
C GLY A 168 -10.63 1.03 -9.61
N ILE A 169 -9.53 0.62 -9.01
CA ILE A 169 -9.21 -0.76 -8.70
C ILE A 169 -9.23 -0.94 -7.18
N ILE A 170 -9.81 -2.04 -6.73
CA ILE A 170 -9.76 -2.47 -5.33
C ILE A 170 -8.95 -3.75 -5.30
N ILE A 171 -7.86 -3.74 -4.54
CA ILE A 171 -7.06 -4.93 -4.24
C ILE A 171 -7.46 -5.36 -2.84
N SER A 172 -8.06 -6.55 -2.69
CA SER A 172 -8.57 -7.03 -1.40
C SER A 172 -7.91 -8.35 -1.01
N ASP A 173 -7.35 -8.39 0.19
CA ASP A 173 -6.75 -9.60 0.79
C ASP A 173 -7.81 -10.43 1.56
N SER A 174 -9.09 -10.30 1.20
CA SER A 174 -10.19 -11.00 1.87
C SER A 174 -11.07 -11.74 0.87
N ASP A 175 -11.50 -12.95 1.22
CA ASP A 175 -12.51 -13.72 0.47
C ASP A 175 -13.89 -13.00 0.36
N HIS A 176 -14.01 -11.76 0.85
CA HIS A 176 -15.25 -10.99 0.98
C HIS A 176 -15.55 -10.09 -0.24
N SER A 177 -15.07 -10.47 -1.42
CA SER A 177 -15.37 -9.78 -2.68
C SER A 177 -16.87 -9.53 -2.91
N GLU A 178 -17.75 -10.35 -2.32
CA GLU A 178 -19.22 -10.23 -2.41
C GLU A 178 -19.80 -8.93 -1.81
N THR A 179 -19.17 -8.33 -0.79
CA THR A 179 -19.73 -7.16 -0.07
C THR A 179 -19.66 -5.87 -0.90
N PHE A 180 -18.67 -5.76 -1.78
CA PHE A 180 -18.54 -4.59 -2.66
C PHE A 180 -19.30 -4.74 -3.98
N HIS A 181 -19.46 -5.97 -4.49
CA HIS A 181 -20.21 -6.25 -5.71
C HIS A 181 -21.68 -5.82 -5.63
N THR A 182 -22.27 -5.83 -4.44
CA THR A 182 -23.69 -5.48 -4.21
C THR A 182 -23.95 -3.97 -4.14
N LYS A 183 -22.94 -3.12 -3.99
CA LYS A 183 -23.15 -1.72 -3.58
C LYS A 183 -23.20 -0.68 -4.70
N ARG A 184 -22.92 -0.97 -5.99
CA ARG A 184 -23.00 0.06 -7.06
C ARG A 184 -23.46 -0.41 -8.44
N GLU A 185 -24.71 -0.12 -8.76
CA GLU A 185 -25.14 0.13 -10.13
C GLU A 185 -24.59 1.51 -10.59
N GLY A 186 -23.58 1.53 -11.47
CA GLY A 186 -23.19 2.76 -12.19
C GLY A 186 -21.71 3.13 -12.26
N LYS A 187 -20.83 2.55 -11.41
CA LYS A 187 -19.36 2.67 -11.56
C LYS A 187 -18.77 1.31 -11.95
N LYS A 188 -17.97 1.27 -13.03
CA LYS A 188 -17.13 0.09 -13.32
C LYS A 188 -15.99 0.08 -12.30
N ILE A 189 -16.05 -0.81 -11.33
CA ILE A 189 -15.01 -1.05 -10.33
C ILE A 189 -14.49 -2.46 -10.57
N GLN A 190 -13.18 -2.63 -10.49
CA GLN A 190 -12.55 -3.93 -10.61
C GLN A 190 -12.07 -4.41 -9.24
N PHE A 191 -12.50 -5.62 -8.88
CA PHE A 191 -12.03 -6.35 -7.71
C PHE A 191 -10.95 -7.31 -8.16
N ILE A 192 -9.86 -7.31 -7.41
CA ILE A 192 -8.69 -8.15 -7.62
C ILE A 192 -8.34 -8.78 -6.28
#